data_AF-A0A5F5Y798-F1
#
_entry.id   AF-A0A5F5Y798-F1
#
_cell.length_a   1.000
_cell.length_b   1.000
_cell.length_c   1.000
_cell.angle_alpha   90.00
_cell.angle_beta   90.00
_cell.angle_gamma   90.00
#
_symmetry.space_group_name_H-M   'P 1'
#
loop_
_entity.id
_entity.type
_entity.pdbx_description
1 polymer ?
#
loop_
_entity_poly.entity_id
_entity_poly.type
_entity_poly.pdbx_seq_one_letter_code
_entity_poly.pdbx_strand_id
1 'polypeptide(L)'
;MEADQCRFLFLLFIFMCQLSPEVAAEVQESSDDPGASRETVQLTDVPATMEFIAAAEVAVIGFFQDLEIPAVSLFHSMVQKFQAVSFGISTDSEVLAHYNITGNTISLFRLVDNEQLDLESKDIESIDATKLSRFIEINSLHLVTEYNPATAIGLFNSMIQIHLLLMMNKASPEYEESMHRYQNAAKLFQGKILFILVDSGVKANGKVISFFKLKESQLPALAIYRTLDEEWDTLPRVEVSVENVQNFCDGFLGGKRLNTMLPSLDNSYFSNRLNF
;
A
#
# COMPACT_ATOMS: atom_id res chain seq x y z
N MET A 1 17.55 21.85 5.74
CA MET A 1 17.27 21.57 4.32
C MET A 1 18.11 20.43 3.77
N GLU A 2 19.42 20.31 4.07
CA GLU A 2 20.21 19.11 3.69
C GLU A 2 20.04 17.91 4.65
N ALA A 3 19.72 18.14 5.91
CA ALA A 3 19.55 17.07 6.91
C ALA A 3 18.29 16.23 6.69
N ASP A 4 17.21 16.85 6.19
CA ASP A 4 15.90 16.20 5.99
C ASP A 4 15.90 15.30 4.74
N GLN A 5 16.57 15.73 3.67
CA GLN A 5 16.76 14.94 2.45
C GLN A 5 17.63 13.70 2.69
N CYS A 6 18.57 13.78 3.64
CA CYS A 6 19.49 12.69 3.99
C CYS A 6 18.85 11.61 4.90
N ARG A 7 17.77 11.93 5.62
CA ARG A 7 17.02 10.99 6.49
C ARG A 7 15.85 10.29 5.80
N PHE A 8 15.15 10.99 4.90
CA PHE A 8 14.23 10.38 3.93
C PHE A 8 14.92 9.24 3.16
N LEU A 9 16.18 9.48 2.75
CA LEU A 9 17.03 8.48 2.13
C LEU A 9 17.38 7.31 3.05
N PHE A 10 17.48 7.47 4.38
CA PHE A 10 17.85 6.38 5.30
C PHE A 10 16.72 5.37 5.51
N LEU A 11 15.47 5.83 5.58
CA LEU A 11 14.31 4.94 5.59
C LEU A 11 14.08 4.31 4.23
N LEU A 12 14.14 5.08 3.13
CA LEU A 12 14.19 4.50 1.78
C LEU A 12 15.35 3.50 1.67
N PHE A 13 16.50 3.71 2.30
CA PHE A 13 17.60 2.74 2.31
C PHE A 13 17.26 1.48 3.11
N ILE A 14 16.64 1.61 4.29
CA ILE A 14 16.11 0.45 5.05
C ILE A 14 15.07 -0.32 4.21
N PHE A 15 14.23 0.39 3.47
CA PHE A 15 13.19 -0.13 2.58
C PHE A 15 13.75 -0.70 1.25
N MET A 16 14.86 -0.17 0.74
CA MET A 16 15.45 -0.49 -0.59
C MET A 16 16.69 -1.38 -0.54
N CYS A 17 17.23 -1.71 0.64
CA CYS A 17 18.42 -2.57 0.82
C CYS A 17 18.25 -4.04 0.36
N GLN A 18 17.31 -4.36 -0.53
CA GLN A 18 17.02 -5.72 -1.02
C GLN A 18 16.85 -5.79 -2.54
N LEU A 19 17.72 -5.11 -3.31
CA LEU A 19 17.93 -5.52 -4.70
C LEU A 19 19.01 -6.61 -4.74
N SER A 20 18.62 -7.83 -4.36
CA SER A 20 19.27 -9.05 -4.82
C SER A 20 18.17 -9.98 -5.33
N PRO A 21 18.33 -10.61 -6.50
CA PRO A 21 17.28 -11.45 -7.08
C PRO A 21 17.16 -12.73 -6.24
N GLU A 22 16.07 -12.86 -5.48
CA GLU A 22 15.73 -14.10 -4.78
C GLU A 22 14.65 -14.84 -5.58
N VAL A 23 14.95 -16.10 -5.90
CA VAL A 23 14.18 -16.99 -6.75
C VAL A 23 12.84 -17.31 -6.09
N ALA A 24 11.75 -16.99 -6.78
CA ALA A 24 10.40 -17.32 -6.32
C ALA A 24 10.20 -18.85 -6.33
N ALA A 25 9.84 -19.41 -5.17
CA ALA A 25 9.31 -20.76 -5.06
C ALA A 25 7.79 -20.69 -5.17
N GLU A 26 7.23 -21.43 -6.13
CA GLU A 26 5.81 -21.61 -6.33
C GLU A 26 5.18 -22.37 -5.15
N VAL A 27 4.05 -21.86 -4.66
CA VAL A 27 3.12 -22.61 -3.80
C VAL A 27 1.76 -22.62 -4.49
N GLN A 28 1.22 -23.81 -4.60
CA GLN A 28 0.03 -24.19 -5.35
C GLN A 28 -1.02 -24.71 -4.37
N GLU A 29 -2.25 -24.19 -4.43
CA GLU A 29 -3.55 -24.87 -4.20
C GLU A 29 -4.69 -23.83 -4.31
N SER A 30 -5.52 -23.90 -5.36
CA SER A 30 -6.87 -24.52 -5.44
C SER A 30 -7.96 -23.71 -4.71
N SER A 31 -9.14 -23.40 -5.25
CA SER A 31 -9.85 -23.78 -6.47
C SER A 31 -10.99 -22.76 -6.67
N ASP A 32 -11.24 -22.33 -7.92
CA ASP A 32 -12.57 -22.33 -8.57
C ASP A 32 -12.47 -21.72 -10.00
N ASP A 33 -12.92 -22.51 -10.98
CA ASP A 33 -13.01 -22.31 -12.44
C ASP A 33 -11.72 -22.08 -13.28
N PRO A 34 -11.14 -23.13 -13.91
CA PRO A 34 -9.96 -23.01 -14.76
C PRO A 34 -10.37 -22.85 -16.23
N GLY A 35 -10.62 -21.63 -16.71
CA GLY A 35 -10.89 -21.49 -18.15
C GLY A 35 -11.18 -20.11 -18.74
N ALA A 36 -11.49 -19.08 -17.96
CA ALA A 36 -11.60 -17.73 -18.50
C ALA A 36 -10.28 -16.98 -18.27
N SER A 37 -9.44 -16.86 -19.30
CA SER A 37 -8.35 -15.89 -19.28
C SER A 37 -8.96 -14.51 -19.02
N ARG A 38 -8.65 -13.88 -17.88
CA ARG A 38 -9.06 -12.48 -17.66
C ARG A 38 -8.54 -11.61 -18.79
N GLU A 39 -9.43 -10.83 -19.37
CA GLU A 39 -9.13 -9.92 -20.46
C GLU A 39 -9.35 -8.48 -20.00
N THR A 40 -8.79 -7.54 -20.75
CA THR A 40 -9.07 -6.11 -20.58
C THR A 40 -10.52 -5.81 -20.95
N VAL A 41 -11.19 -4.97 -20.18
CA VAL A 41 -12.53 -4.48 -20.54
C VAL A 41 -12.40 -3.36 -21.57
N GLN A 42 -13.12 -3.46 -22.69
CA GLN A 42 -13.20 -2.38 -23.68
C GLN A 42 -14.08 -1.25 -23.13
N LEU A 43 -13.53 -0.04 -23.08
CA LEU A 43 -14.19 1.15 -22.56
C LEU A 43 -14.51 2.09 -23.72
N THR A 44 -15.79 2.22 -24.05
CA THR A 44 -16.28 2.87 -25.28
C THR A 44 -16.79 4.28 -25.08
N ASP A 45 -16.99 4.71 -23.83
CA ASP A 45 -17.52 6.03 -23.51
C ASP A 45 -17.08 6.47 -22.11
N VAL A 46 -17.20 7.78 -21.87
CA VAL A 46 -16.75 8.42 -20.62
C VAL A 46 -17.51 7.88 -19.39
N PRO A 47 -18.86 7.79 -19.38
CA PRO A 47 -19.59 7.24 -18.25
C PRO A 47 -19.16 5.83 -17.85
N ALA A 48 -19.06 4.90 -18.81
CA ALA A 48 -18.62 3.53 -18.55
C ALA A 48 -17.19 3.48 -18.01
N THR A 49 -16.30 4.35 -18.51
CA THR A 49 -14.92 4.46 -18.03
C THR A 49 -14.88 4.94 -16.58
N MET A 50 -15.66 5.97 -16.23
CA MET A 50 -15.74 6.49 -14.87
C MET A 50 -16.30 5.45 -13.90
N GLU A 51 -17.36 4.72 -14.30
CA GLU A 51 -17.94 3.65 -13.50
C GLU A 51 -16.93 2.51 -13.29
N PHE A 52 -16.19 2.13 -14.34
CA PHE A 52 -15.13 1.14 -14.26
C PHE A 52 -14.04 1.51 -13.25
N ILE A 53 -13.58 2.77 -13.26
CA ILE A 53 -12.59 3.26 -12.29
C ILE A 53 -13.17 3.27 -10.88
N ALA A 54 -14.40 3.76 -10.70
CA ALA A 54 -15.04 3.88 -9.39
C ALA A 54 -15.38 2.52 -8.75
N ALA A 55 -15.54 1.47 -9.56
CA ALA A 55 -15.82 0.11 -9.09
C ALA A 55 -14.59 -0.63 -8.54
N ALA A 56 -13.39 -0.06 -8.65
CA ALA A 56 -12.14 -0.67 -8.24
C ALA A 56 -11.34 0.23 -7.28
N GLU A 57 -10.57 -0.39 -6.38
CA GLU A 57 -9.58 0.38 -5.60
C GLU A 57 -8.39 0.80 -6.46
N VAL A 58 -8.03 -0.04 -7.44
CA VAL A 58 -6.97 0.21 -8.43
C VAL A 58 -7.47 -0.25 -9.80
N ALA A 59 -7.46 0.66 -10.76
CA ALA A 59 -7.76 0.40 -12.16
C ALA A 59 -6.60 0.85 -13.04
N VAL A 60 -6.20 0.03 -14.01
CA VAL A 60 -5.19 0.40 -15.01
C VAL A 60 -5.86 0.43 -16.37
N ILE A 61 -5.76 1.55 -17.06
CA ILE A 61 -6.36 1.75 -18.37
C ILE A 61 -5.27 2.02 -19.41
N GLY A 62 -5.24 1.21 -20.46
CA GLY A 62 -4.47 1.50 -21.66
C GLY A 62 -5.27 2.43 -22.57
N PHE A 63 -4.85 3.68 -22.70
CA PHE A 63 -5.38 4.63 -23.66
C PHE A 63 -4.51 4.63 -24.91
N PHE A 64 -5.00 4.02 -25.99
CA PHE A 64 -4.22 3.83 -27.21
C PHE A 64 -4.93 4.48 -28.40
N GLN A 65 -4.16 5.13 -29.26
CA GLN A 65 -4.63 5.61 -30.57
C GLN A 65 -4.49 4.53 -31.65
N ASP A 66 -3.56 3.60 -31.45
CA ASP A 66 -3.28 2.46 -32.32
C ASP A 66 -3.12 1.19 -31.47
N LEU A 67 -3.89 0.15 -31.80
CA LEU A 67 -3.87 -1.14 -31.10
C LEU A 67 -2.80 -2.10 -31.64
N GLU A 68 -2.19 -1.81 -32.79
CA GLU A 68 -1.19 -2.68 -33.43
C GLU A 68 0.23 -2.45 -32.90
N ILE A 69 0.39 -1.60 -31.88
CA ILE A 69 1.69 -1.31 -31.29
C ILE A 69 2.12 -2.42 -30.30
N PRO A 70 3.44 -2.69 -30.15
CA PRO A 70 3.92 -3.73 -29.24
C PRO A 70 3.47 -3.57 -27.78
N ALA A 71 3.27 -2.33 -27.33
CA ALA A 71 2.84 -2.03 -25.96
C ALA A 71 1.44 -2.58 -25.62
N VAL A 72 0.56 -2.76 -26.61
CA VAL A 72 -0.80 -3.27 -26.39
C VAL A 72 -0.78 -4.75 -26.03
N SER A 73 -0.01 -5.55 -26.78
CA SER A 73 0.21 -6.96 -26.46
C SER A 73 0.85 -7.13 -25.08
N LEU A 74 1.82 -6.27 -24.76
CA LEU A 74 2.43 -6.24 -23.43
C LEU A 74 1.41 -5.92 -22.34
N PHE A 75 0.56 -4.92 -22.55
CA PHE A 75 -0.48 -4.50 -21.62
C PHE A 75 -1.45 -5.64 -21.30
N HIS A 76 -1.95 -6.35 -22.32
CA HIS A 76 -2.82 -7.52 -22.11
C HIS A 76 -2.15 -8.62 -21.29
N SER A 77 -0.83 -8.82 -21.43
CA SER A 77 -0.11 -9.83 -20.65
C SER A 77 -0.09 -9.55 -19.14
N MET A 78 -0.25 -8.28 -18.73
CA MET A 78 -0.26 -7.89 -17.31
C MET A 78 -1.52 -8.34 -16.57
N VAL A 79 -2.63 -8.54 -17.29
CA VAL A 79 -3.93 -8.88 -16.69
C VAL A 79 -3.86 -10.17 -15.87
N GLN A 80 -3.06 -11.14 -16.32
CA GLN A 80 -2.88 -12.42 -15.61
C GLN A 80 -2.02 -12.28 -14.36
N LYS A 81 -1.07 -11.33 -14.35
CA LYS A 81 -0.14 -11.12 -13.24
C LYS A 81 -0.79 -10.38 -12.06
N PHE A 82 -1.70 -9.45 -12.34
CA PHE A 82 -2.27 -8.55 -11.33
C PHE A 82 -3.75 -8.82 -11.09
N GLN A 83 -4.07 -9.91 -10.41
CA GLN A 83 -5.46 -10.33 -10.20
C GLN A 83 -6.28 -9.36 -9.32
N ALA A 84 -5.63 -8.61 -8.43
CA ALA A 84 -6.30 -7.60 -7.60
C ALA A 84 -6.54 -6.26 -8.32
N VAL A 85 -6.13 -6.13 -9.58
CA VAL A 85 -6.21 -4.89 -10.37
C VAL A 85 -7.20 -5.06 -11.52
N SER A 86 -8.03 -4.05 -11.73
CA SER A 86 -8.95 -4.00 -12.87
C SER A 86 -8.25 -3.43 -14.09
N PHE A 87 -8.34 -4.10 -15.24
CA PHE A 87 -7.72 -3.63 -16.49
C PHE A 87 -8.76 -3.23 -17.52
N GLY A 88 -8.64 -2.00 -18.02
CA GLY A 88 -9.45 -1.45 -19.10
C GLY A 88 -8.59 -1.05 -20.29
N ILE A 89 -9.21 -0.94 -21.45
CA ILE A 89 -8.56 -0.41 -22.65
C ILE A 89 -9.54 0.49 -23.40
N SER A 90 -9.07 1.62 -23.90
CA SER A 90 -9.89 2.54 -24.69
C SER A 90 -9.11 3.13 -25.85
N THR A 91 -9.80 3.27 -26.98
CA THR A 91 -9.37 4.01 -28.17
C THR A 91 -10.32 5.16 -28.50
N ASP A 92 -11.33 5.38 -27.66
CA ASP A 92 -12.37 6.37 -27.91
C ASP A 92 -11.84 7.79 -27.67
N SER A 93 -11.99 8.66 -28.67
CA SER A 93 -11.42 10.00 -28.61
C SER A 93 -12.03 10.89 -27.53
N GLU A 94 -13.31 10.68 -27.16
CA GLU A 94 -13.96 11.44 -26.10
C GLU A 94 -13.45 10.97 -24.73
N VAL A 95 -13.25 9.66 -24.56
CA VAL A 95 -12.61 9.09 -23.36
C VAL A 95 -11.18 9.62 -23.21
N LEU A 96 -10.37 9.57 -24.26
CA LEU A 96 -8.99 10.08 -24.23
C LEU A 96 -8.96 11.56 -23.85
N ALA A 97 -9.83 12.38 -24.46
CA ALA A 97 -9.92 13.81 -24.14
C ALA A 97 -10.34 14.07 -22.69
N HIS A 98 -11.27 13.28 -22.15
CA HIS A 98 -11.75 13.42 -20.77
C HIS A 98 -10.63 13.23 -19.73
N TYR A 99 -9.72 12.29 -19.97
CA TYR A 99 -8.58 11.99 -19.09
C TYR A 99 -7.29 12.72 -19.48
N ASN A 100 -7.40 13.77 -20.31
CA ASN A 100 -6.28 14.60 -20.78
C ASN A 100 -5.18 13.82 -21.54
N ILE A 101 -5.56 12.76 -22.26
CA ILE A 101 -4.64 11.89 -22.98
C ILE A 101 -4.38 12.42 -24.40
N THR A 102 -3.13 12.81 -24.69
CA THR A 102 -2.73 13.36 -26.01
C THR A 102 -2.03 12.35 -26.92
N GLY A 103 -1.64 11.20 -26.39
CA GLY A 103 -0.91 10.14 -27.10
C GLY A 103 -1.09 8.79 -26.40
N ASN A 104 -0.49 7.74 -26.95
CA ASN A 104 -0.51 6.42 -26.32
C ASN A 104 -0.01 6.51 -24.88
N THR A 105 -0.85 6.11 -23.92
CA THR A 105 -0.63 6.28 -22.48
C THR A 105 -1.20 5.08 -21.73
N ILE A 106 -0.50 4.62 -20.70
CA ILE A 106 -1.06 3.68 -19.72
C ILE A 106 -1.22 4.44 -18.41
N SER A 107 -2.46 4.53 -17.93
CA SER A 107 -2.79 5.26 -16.70
C SER A 107 -3.19 4.29 -15.60
N LEU A 108 -2.70 4.51 -14.39
CA LEU A 108 -3.16 3.84 -13.17
C LEU A 108 -3.97 4.83 -12.34
N PHE A 109 -5.20 4.45 -12.05
CA PHE A 109 -6.12 5.15 -11.16
C PHE A 109 -6.19 4.41 -9.83
N ARG A 110 -6.16 5.14 -8.71
CA ARG A 110 -6.30 4.53 -7.39
C ARG A 110 -7.16 5.37 -6.44
N LEU A 111 -7.98 4.67 -5.67
CA LEU A 111 -9.03 5.24 -4.83
C LEU A 111 -8.50 5.87 -3.53
N VAL A 112 -7.37 5.37 -3.01
CA VAL A 112 -6.88 5.74 -1.67
C VAL A 112 -6.52 7.21 -1.52
N ASP A 113 -6.01 7.82 -2.59
CA ASP A 113 -5.65 9.24 -2.70
C ASP A 113 -6.27 9.92 -3.93
N ASN A 114 -7.15 9.23 -4.68
CA ASN A 114 -7.81 9.71 -5.90
C ASN A 114 -6.83 10.19 -6.99
N GLU A 115 -5.69 9.51 -7.11
CA GLU A 115 -4.64 9.86 -8.07
C GLU A 115 -4.79 9.11 -9.39
N GLN A 116 -4.38 9.79 -10.47
CA GLN A 116 -4.11 9.25 -11.79
C GLN A 116 -2.60 9.37 -12.05
N LEU A 117 -1.96 8.24 -12.36
CA LEU A 117 -0.53 8.17 -12.65
C LEU A 117 -0.33 7.67 -14.08
N ASP A 118 0.37 8.45 -14.90
CA ASP A 118 0.50 8.19 -16.33
C ASP A 118 1.89 7.69 -16.71
N LEU A 119 1.94 6.66 -17.55
CA LEU A 119 3.07 6.34 -18.41
C LEU A 119 2.80 6.92 -19.80
N GLU A 120 3.39 8.07 -20.09
CA GLU A 120 3.20 8.80 -21.34
C GLU A 120 3.95 8.14 -22.52
N SER A 121 3.71 8.62 -23.74
CA SER A 121 4.21 8.01 -24.98
C SER A 121 5.73 7.77 -25.01
N LYS A 122 6.54 8.66 -24.44
CA LYS A 122 8.00 8.49 -24.31
C LYS A 122 8.39 7.24 -23.52
N ASP A 123 7.62 6.89 -22.50
CA ASP A 123 7.84 5.74 -21.65
C ASP A 123 7.31 4.48 -22.32
N ILE A 124 6.19 4.60 -23.05
CA ILE A 124 5.58 3.52 -23.85
C ILE A 124 6.48 3.05 -25.00
N GLU A 125 7.23 3.94 -25.67
CA GLU A 125 8.12 3.54 -26.77
C GLU A 125 9.22 2.55 -26.34
N SER A 126 9.67 2.64 -25.09
CA SER A 126 10.72 1.79 -24.53
C SER A 126 10.21 0.83 -23.46
N ILE A 127 8.89 0.65 -23.34
CA ILE A 127 8.29 -0.14 -22.29
C ILE A 127 8.57 -1.63 -22.50
N ASP A 128 8.84 -2.33 -21.41
CA ASP A 128 8.96 -3.78 -21.37
C ASP A 128 8.16 -4.33 -20.18
N ALA A 129 8.03 -5.66 -20.12
CA ALA A 129 7.23 -6.33 -19.08
C ALA A 129 7.71 -5.99 -17.67
N THR A 130 9.02 -5.83 -17.48
CA THR A 130 9.60 -5.53 -16.17
C THR A 130 9.24 -4.11 -15.76
N LYS A 131 9.36 -3.14 -16.66
CA LYS A 131 9.04 -1.74 -16.39
C LYS A 131 7.56 -1.55 -16.12
N LEU A 132 6.68 -2.11 -16.95
CA LEU A 132 5.23 -2.00 -16.77
C LEU A 132 4.77 -2.70 -15.49
N SER A 133 5.29 -3.90 -15.24
CA SER A 133 5.01 -4.63 -14.00
C SER A 133 5.46 -3.85 -12.78
N ARG A 134 6.67 -3.26 -12.81
CA ARG A 134 7.19 -2.46 -11.70
C ARG A 134 6.34 -1.21 -11.47
N PHE A 135 5.89 -0.55 -12.54
CA PHE A 135 4.99 0.60 -12.43
C PHE A 135 3.68 0.21 -11.74
N ILE A 136 3.07 -0.91 -12.13
CA ILE A 136 1.83 -1.40 -11.51
C ILE A 136 2.09 -1.80 -10.05
N GLU A 137 3.14 -2.58 -9.76
CA GLU A 137 3.49 -3.03 -8.40
C GLU A 137 3.72 -1.86 -7.43
N ILE A 138 4.48 -0.83 -7.87
CA ILE A 138 4.77 0.34 -7.04
C ILE A 138 3.50 1.11 -6.73
N ASN A 139 2.63 1.30 -7.72
CA ASN A 139 1.53 2.27 -7.62
C ASN A 139 0.17 1.68 -7.24
N SER A 140 0.03 0.35 -7.20
CA SER A 140 -1.19 -0.35 -6.79
C SER A 140 -1.38 -0.29 -5.27
N LEU A 141 -1.76 0.90 -4.79
CA LEU A 141 -2.12 1.13 -3.39
C LEU A 141 -3.61 0.89 -3.20
N HIS A 142 -3.90 -0.08 -2.33
CA HIS A 142 -5.23 -0.52 -1.94
C HIS A 142 -5.63 0.11 -0.61
N LEU A 143 -6.94 0.06 -0.29
CA LEU A 143 -7.48 0.59 0.96
C LEU A 143 -6.71 0.05 2.18
N VAL A 144 -6.30 -1.21 2.13
CA VAL A 144 -5.23 -1.76 2.96
C VAL A 144 -4.17 -2.34 2.04
N THR A 145 -2.99 -1.71 2.02
CA THR A 145 -1.87 -2.15 1.16
C THR A 145 -0.94 -3.08 1.92
N GLU A 146 -0.64 -4.26 1.38
CA GLU A 146 0.39 -5.12 1.95
C GLU A 146 1.77 -4.54 1.68
N TYR A 147 2.57 -4.44 2.75
CA TYR A 147 3.92 -3.94 2.69
C TYR A 147 4.84 -4.92 1.97
N ASN A 148 5.54 -4.40 0.97
CA ASN A 148 6.74 -4.98 0.40
C ASN A 148 7.66 -3.84 -0.11
N PRO A 149 8.91 -4.13 -0.51
CA PRO A 149 9.84 -3.09 -0.97
C PRO A 149 9.34 -2.27 -2.18
N ALA A 150 8.51 -2.84 -3.07
CA ALA A 150 7.96 -2.12 -4.22
C ALA A 150 6.82 -1.18 -3.79
N THR A 151 5.84 -1.68 -3.03
CA THR A 151 4.71 -0.87 -2.54
C THR A 151 5.18 0.23 -1.59
N ALA A 152 6.27 0.02 -0.86
CA ALA A 152 6.92 1.08 -0.06
C ALA A 152 7.23 2.32 -0.89
N ILE A 153 7.75 2.16 -2.11
CA ILE A 153 8.06 3.29 -3.00
C ILE A 153 6.78 4.08 -3.30
N GLY A 154 5.68 3.39 -3.61
CA GLY A 154 4.40 4.04 -3.89
C GLY A 154 3.80 4.75 -2.69
N LEU A 155 3.85 4.11 -1.52
CA LEU A 155 3.38 4.68 -0.25
C LEU A 155 4.09 6.01 0.04
N PHE A 156 5.41 6.06 -0.09
CA PHE A 156 6.19 7.28 0.15
C PHE A 156 6.06 8.33 -0.97
N ASN A 157 5.63 7.94 -2.17
CA ASN A 157 5.32 8.85 -3.26
C ASN A 157 3.89 9.41 -3.20
N SER A 158 3.03 8.89 -2.32
CA SER A 158 1.68 9.43 -2.15
C SER A 158 1.70 10.80 -1.48
N MET A 159 0.72 11.63 -1.83
CA MET A 159 0.48 12.93 -1.18
C MET A 159 -0.05 12.76 0.25
N ILE A 160 -0.58 11.58 0.61
CA ILE A 160 -1.02 11.25 1.96
C ILE A 160 0.19 10.92 2.82
N GLN A 161 0.54 11.83 3.72
CA GLN A 161 1.79 11.77 4.50
C GLN A 161 1.67 10.98 5.81
N ILE A 162 0.53 10.36 6.10
CA ILE A 162 0.31 9.62 7.34
C ILE A 162 0.04 8.16 7.01
N HIS A 163 0.85 7.29 7.58
CA HIS A 163 0.82 5.84 7.38
C HIS A 163 0.44 5.18 8.69
N LEU A 164 -0.60 4.36 8.69
CA LEU A 164 -0.92 3.45 9.78
C LEU A 164 -0.52 2.04 9.36
N LEU A 165 0.32 1.38 10.16
CA LEU A 165 0.79 0.03 9.93
C LEU A 165 0.17 -0.91 10.96
N LEU A 166 -0.51 -1.96 10.49
CA LEU A 166 -0.86 -3.13 11.28
C LEU A 166 0.23 -4.19 11.10
N MET A 167 0.94 -4.50 12.17
CA MET A 167 1.97 -5.55 12.20
C MET A 167 1.37 -6.79 12.82
N MET A 168 1.18 -7.84 12.03
CA MET A 168 0.63 -9.11 12.51
C MET A 168 1.05 -10.28 11.63
N ASN A 169 0.94 -11.50 12.16
CA ASN A 169 1.24 -12.71 11.40
C ASN A 169 -0.01 -13.11 10.59
N LYS A 170 0.10 -13.20 9.26
CA LYS A 170 -1.02 -13.66 8.40
C LYS A 170 -1.48 -15.08 8.72
N ALA A 171 -0.61 -15.91 9.28
CA ALA A 171 -0.96 -17.27 9.71
C ALA A 171 -1.62 -17.34 11.11
N SER A 172 -1.84 -16.20 11.78
CA SER A 172 -2.55 -16.18 13.06
C SER A 172 -4.06 -16.45 12.87
N PRO A 173 -4.71 -17.16 13.81
CA PRO A 173 -6.14 -17.47 13.69
C PRO A 173 -7.03 -16.23 13.74
N GLU A 174 -6.56 -15.12 14.32
CA GLU A 174 -7.27 -13.85 14.40
C GLU A 174 -7.11 -12.97 13.14
N TYR A 175 -6.34 -13.42 12.14
CA TYR A 175 -5.98 -12.62 10.96
C TYR A 175 -7.19 -12.11 10.19
N GLU A 176 -8.07 -13.01 9.75
CA GLU A 176 -9.21 -12.65 8.90
C GLU A 176 -10.14 -11.64 9.59
N GLU A 177 -10.45 -11.87 10.87
CA GLU A 177 -11.33 -10.99 11.63
C GLU A 177 -10.69 -9.63 11.91
N SER A 178 -9.41 -9.62 12.28
CA SER A 178 -8.63 -8.39 12.47
C SER A 178 -8.56 -7.60 11.18
N MET A 179 -8.34 -8.28 10.05
CA MET A 179 -8.21 -7.63 8.76
C MET A 179 -9.53 -7.02 8.29
N HIS A 180 -10.65 -7.72 8.47
CA HIS A 180 -11.97 -7.17 8.18
C HIS A 180 -12.25 -5.89 8.99
N ARG A 181 -11.95 -5.89 10.28
CA ARG A 181 -12.13 -4.71 11.14
C ARG A 181 -11.19 -3.57 10.77
N TYR A 182 -9.94 -3.88 10.44
CA TYR A 182 -8.96 -2.89 10.01
C TYR A 182 -9.33 -2.23 8.67
N GLN A 183 -9.82 -3.01 7.70
CA GLN A 183 -10.39 -2.50 6.45
C GLN A 183 -11.59 -1.58 6.69
N ASN A 184 -12.49 -1.93 7.62
CA ASN A 184 -13.61 -1.07 7.97
C ASN A 184 -13.15 0.25 8.61
N ALA A 185 -12.09 0.22 9.44
CA ALA A 185 -11.49 1.43 9.97
C ALA A 185 -10.82 2.29 8.88
N ALA A 186 -10.16 1.67 7.90
CA ALA A 186 -9.50 2.37 6.79
C ALA A 186 -10.45 3.30 6.03
N LYS A 187 -11.71 2.86 5.82
CA LYS A 187 -12.76 3.66 5.15
C LYS A 187 -13.02 5.00 5.84
N LEU A 188 -12.82 5.09 7.16
CA LEU A 188 -13.03 6.33 7.92
C LEU A 188 -11.94 7.38 7.67
N PHE A 189 -10.77 6.95 7.19
CA PHE A 189 -9.57 7.76 7.01
C PHE A 189 -9.10 7.85 5.55
N GLN A 190 -9.92 7.42 4.59
CA GLN A 190 -9.61 7.55 3.17
C GLN A 190 -9.25 9.01 2.81
N GLY A 191 -8.20 9.19 2.01
CA GLY A 191 -7.66 10.52 1.68
C GLY A 191 -6.86 11.19 2.80
N LYS A 192 -6.73 10.58 3.99
CA LYS A 192 -6.05 11.17 5.16
C LYS A 192 -4.95 10.30 5.75
N ILE A 193 -5.16 8.99 5.80
CA ILE A 193 -4.20 8.02 6.33
C ILE A 193 -4.17 6.82 5.39
N LEU A 194 -2.97 6.41 4.97
CA LEU A 194 -2.76 5.15 4.27
C LEU A 194 -2.70 4.02 5.29
N PHE A 195 -3.40 2.92 5.01
CA PHE A 195 -3.42 1.73 5.87
C PHE A 195 -2.54 0.65 5.25
N ILE A 196 -1.63 0.09 6.05
CA ILE A 196 -0.60 -0.83 5.60
C ILE A 196 -0.63 -2.09 6.47
N LEU A 197 -0.63 -3.26 5.85
CA LEU A 197 -0.38 -4.54 6.53
C LEU A 197 1.10 -4.88 6.42
N VAL A 198 1.76 -5.12 7.55
CA VAL A 198 3.12 -5.67 7.60
C VAL A 198 3.04 -7.09 8.14
N ASP A 199 3.18 -8.08 7.25
CA ASP A 199 3.18 -9.48 7.66
C ASP A 199 4.44 -9.81 8.47
N SER A 200 4.27 -10.13 9.74
CA SER A 200 5.38 -10.53 10.60
C SER A 200 5.89 -11.93 10.33
N GLY A 201 5.16 -12.75 9.56
CA GLY A 201 5.63 -14.06 9.08
C GLY A 201 6.77 -13.94 8.05
N VAL A 202 6.86 -12.80 7.35
CA VAL A 202 7.94 -12.52 6.39
C VAL A 202 9.17 -11.99 7.12
N LYS A 203 10.24 -12.80 7.19
CA LYS A 203 11.49 -12.46 7.90
C LYS A 203 12.07 -11.09 7.52
N ALA A 204 11.99 -10.69 6.26
CA ALA A 204 12.50 -9.40 5.78
C ALA A 204 11.79 -8.19 6.43
N ASN A 205 10.54 -8.37 6.87
CA ASN A 205 9.73 -7.33 7.51
C ASN A 205 10.16 -7.05 8.96
N GLY A 206 11.00 -7.89 9.56
CA GLY A 206 11.52 -7.70 10.91
C GLY A 206 12.27 -6.37 11.11
N LYS A 207 12.89 -5.82 10.05
CA LYS A 207 13.51 -4.48 10.09
C LYS A 207 12.49 -3.36 10.29
N VAL A 208 11.33 -3.47 9.64
CA VAL A 208 10.22 -2.49 9.79
C VAL A 208 9.66 -2.57 11.20
N ILE A 209 9.40 -3.77 11.71
CA ILE A 209 8.91 -3.97 13.09
C ILE A 209 9.89 -3.38 14.12
N SER A 210 11.20 -3.62 13.92
CA SER A 210 12.26 -3.13 14.80
C SER A 210 12.44 -1.61 14.74
N PHE A 211 12.16 -0.97 13.59
CA PHE A 211 12.21 0.50 13.46
C PHE A 211 11.31 1.16 14.49
N PHE A 212 10.06 0.66 14.60
CA PHE A 212 9.05 1.09 15.57
C PHE A 212 9.26 0.54 16.99
N LYS A 213 10.43 -0.04 17.28
CA LYS A 213 10.81 -0.58 18.60
C LYS A 213 9.87 -1.68 19.12
N LEU A 214 9.13 -2.33 18.23
CA LEU A 214 8.26 -3.45 18.55
C LEU A 214 9.03 -4.77 18.50
N LYS A 215 8.57 -5.74 19.28
CA LYS A 215 9.04 -7.13 19.28
C LYS A 215 7.91 -8.06 18.83
N GLU A 216 8.24 -9.23 18.32
CA GLU A 216 7.24 -10.26 17.94
C GLU A 216 6.26 -10.57 19.08
N SER A 217 6.73 -10.62 20.32
CA SER A 217 5.89 -10.87 21.51
C SER A 217 4.90 -9.75 21.84
N GLN A 218 4.97 -8.62 21.15
CA GLN A 218 4.06 -7.48 21.25
C GLN A 218 3.09 -7.39 20.08
N LEU A 219 3.15 -8.32 19.12
CA LEU A 219 2.21 -8.38 18.01
C LEU A 219 0.92 -9.12 18.41
N PRO A 220 -0.24 -8.83 17.78
CA PRO A 220 -0.46 -7.76 16.81
C PRO A 220 -0.26 -6.36 17.40
N ALA A 221 0.20 -5.41 16.59
CA ALA A 221 0.46 -4.04 17.01
C ALA A 221 0.11 -3.03 15.90
N LEU A 222 -0.26 -1.81 16.31
CA LEU A 222 -0.34 -0.67 15.41
C LEU A 222 0.90 0.21 15.55
N ALA A 223 1.35 0.78 14.44
CA ALA A 223 2.29 1.88 14.41
C ALA A 223 1.74 2.96 13.48
N ILE A 224 1.77 4.23 13.90
CA ILE A 224 1.40 5.35 13.04
C ILE A 224 2.64 6.19 12.80
N TYR A 225 2.83 6.65 11.56
CA TYR A 225 4.03 7.33 11.10
C TYR A 225 3.65 8.50 10.21
N ARG A 226 4.23 9.67 10.47
CA ARG A 226 4.10 10.87 9.64
C ARG A 226 5.38 11.04 8.81
N THR A 227 5.27 11.01 7.49
CA THR A 227 6.43 11.05 6.58
C THR A 227 7.15 12.40 6.58
N LEU A 228 6.45 13.49 6.91
CA LEU A 228 6.97 14.86 6.86
C LEU A 228 8.08 15.14 7.87
N ASP A 229 7.89 14.72 9.11
CA ASP A 229 8.75 15.00 10.26
C ASP A 229 9.27 13.73 10.94
N GLU A 230 8.96 12.57 10.36
CA GLU A 230 9.31 11.23 10.85
C GLU A 230 8.74 10.93 12.25
N GLU A 231 7.70 11.66 12.68
CA GLU A 231 7.04 11.39 13.96
C GLU A 231 6.26 10.07 13.90
N TRP A 232 6.38 9.27 14.95
CA TRP A 232 5.62 8.03 15.07
C TRP A 232 5.20 7.73 16.52
N ASP A 233 4.13 6.93 16.64
CA ASP A 233 3.68 6.33 17.89
C ASP A 233 3.32 4.85 17.65
N THR A 234 3.22 4.07 18.72
CA THR A 234 2.88 2.64 18.64
C THR A 234 1.85 2.23 19.68
N LEU A 235 1.04 1.24 19.33
CA LEU A 235 0.11 0.56 20.23
C LEU A 235 0.39 -0.95 20.19
N PRO A 236 1.22 -1.47 21.13
CA PRO A 236 1.54 -2.89 21.20
C PRO A 236 0.39 -3.72 21.78
N ARG A 237 0.34 -5.01 21.46
CA ARG A 237 -0.66 -5.99 21.95
C ARG A 237 -2.09 -5.50 21.73
N VAL A 238 -2.34 -4.92 20.55
CA VAL A 238 -3.62 -4.30 20.23
C VAL A 238 -4.66 -5.37 19.93
N GLU A 239 -5.85 -5.23 20.50
CA GLU A 239 -7.02 -5.91 19.95
C GLU A 239 -7.55 -5.07 18.78
N VAL A 240 -7.48 -5.62 17.57
CA VAL A 240 -7.88 -4.88 16.36
C VAL A 240 -9.41 -4.76 16.35
N SER A 241 -9.89 -3.54 16.63
CA SER A 241 -11.28 -3.12 16.50
C SER A 241 -11.33 -1.75 15.81
N VAL A 242 -12.46 -1.44 15.17
CA VAL A 242 -12.63 -0.14 14.49
C VAL A 242 -12.44 1.02 15.47
N GLU A 243 -13.00 0.90 16.68
CA GLU A 243 -12.87 1.90 17.74
C GLU A 243 -11.43 2.08 18.20
N ASN A 244 -10.69 1.00 18.47
CA ASN A 244 -9.30 1.10 18.92
C ASN A 244 -8.40 1.73 17.85
N VAL A 245 -8.59 1.33 16.58
CA VAL A 245 -7.86 1.91 15.45
C VAL A 245 -8.18 3.40 15.31
N GLN A 246 -9.46 3.77 15.36
CA GLN A 246 -9.89 5.17 15.25
C GLN A 246 -9.32 6.00 16.40
N ASN A 247 -9.47 5.55 17.64
CA ASN A 247 -8.96 6.24 18.82
C ASN A 247 -7.43 6.46 18.75
N PHE A 248 -6.69 5.47 18.25
CA PHE A 248 -5.24 5.57 18.05
C PHE A 248 -4.89 6.65 17.02
N CYS A 249 -5.57 6.64 15.86
CA CYS A 249 -5.36 7.64 14.81
C CYS A 249 -5.72 9.04 15.27
N ASP A 250 -6.91 9.22 15.87
CA ASP A 250 -7.40 10.51 16.35
C ASP A 250 -6.50 11.07 17.47
N GLY A 251 -5.97 10.20 18.33
CA GLY A 251 -4.98 10.58 19.33
C GLY A 251 -3.72 11.17 18.72
N PHE A 252 -3.13 10.49 17.74
CA PHE A 252 -1.93 10.96 17.04
C PHE A 252 -2.18 12.25 16.23
N LEU A 253 -3.30 12.34 15.52
CA LEU A 253 -3.71 13.55 14.78
C LEU A 253 -3.96 14.74 15.71
N GLY A 254 -4.49 14.48 16.91
CA GLY A 254 -4.72 15.49 17.95
C GLY A 254 -3.47 15.86 18.75
N GLY A 255 -2.29 15.31 18.43
CA GLY A 255 -1.04 15.55 19.15
C GLY A 255 -0.97 14.92 20.55
N LYS A 256 -1.88 13.99 20.88
CA LYS A 256 -1.86 13.23 22.13
C LYS A 256 -0.96 12.01 21.97
N ARG A 257 0.16 11.97 22.68
CA ARG A 257 1.08 10.81 22.67
C ARG A 257 0.65 9.74 23.68
N LEU A 258 0.53 8.49 23.25
CA LEU A 258 0.14 7.38 24.14
C LEU A 258 1.23 7.00 25.16
N ASN A 259 2.49 7.40 24.93
CA ASN A 259 3.56 7.30 25.92
C ASN A 259 3.30 8.07 27.23
N THR A 260 2.18 8.80 27.34
CA THR A 260 1.70 9.39 28.61
C THR A 260 0.52 8.67 29.27
N MET A 261 0.04 7.55 28.73
CA MET A 261 -1.14 6.83 29.24
C MET A 261 -0.89 5.39 29.74
N LEU A 262 0.36 4.95 29.90
CA LEU A 262 0.61 3.85 30.82
C LEU A 262 0.50 4.42 32.24
N PRO A 263 -0.37 3.90 33.13
CA PRO A 263 -0.27 4.23 34.53
C PRO A 263 1.14 3.85 34.97
N SER A 264 1.91 4.83 35.44
CA SER A 264 3.14 4.58 36.15
C SER A 264 2.82 3.56 37.23
N LEU A 265 3.27 2.32 37.07
CA LEU A 265 3.36 1.40 38.18
C LEU A 265 4.30 2.08 39.17
N ASP A 266 3.69 2.61 40.22
CA ASP A 266 4.33 3.37 41.27
C ASP A 266 5.49 2.54 41.82
N ASN A 267 6.70 3.05 41.65
CA ASN A 267 7.94 2.38 42.02
C ASN A 267 8.22 2.51 43.53
N SER A 268 7.16 2.62 44.34
CA SER A 268 7.22 2.86 45.78
C SER A 268 7.51 1.60 46.61
N TYR A 269 7.75 0.44 45.99
CA TYR A 269 7.97 -0.83 46.71
C TYR A 269 9.42 -1.38 46.73
N PHE A 270 10.41 -0.70 46.16
CA PHE A 270 11.81 -1.20 46.16
C PHE A 270 12.89 -0.25 46.71
N SER A 271 12.51 0.76 47.50
CA SER A 271 13.49 1.56 48.25
C SER A 271 13.15 1.59 49.73
N ASN A 272 13.36 0.45 50.40
CA ASN A 272 13.61 0.38 51.85
C ASN A 272 14.11 -1.01 52.24
N ARG A 273 15.33 -1.32 51.81
CA ARG A 273 16.25 -2.19 52.57
C ARG A 273 17.63 -2.04 51.99
N LEU A 274 18.39 -1.12 52.57
CA LEU A 274 19.84 -1.14 52.77
C LEU A 274 20.20 0.23 53.36
N ASN A 275 20.20 0.31 54.69
CA ASN A 275 21.22 0.99 55.50
C ASN A 275 20.85 0.85 56.99
N PHE A 276 21.77 0.23 57.73
CA PHE A 276 21.77 -0.20 59.14
C PHE A 276 21.08 -1.53 59.46
#